data_AF-A0A4Q8XQL0-F1
#
_entry.id   AF-A0A4Q8XQL0-F1
#
_cell.length_a   1.000
_cell.length_b   1.000
_cell.length_c   1.000
_cell.angle_alpha   90.00
_cell.angle_beta   90.00
_cell.angle_gamma   90.00
#
_symmetry.space_group_name_H-M   'P 1'
#
loop_
_entity.id
_entity.type
_entity.pdbx_description
1 polymer ?
#
loop_
_entity_poly.entity_id
_entity_poly.type
_entity_poly.pdbx_seq_one_letter_code
_entity_poly.pdbx_strand_id
1 'polypeptide(L)'
;MAKRAGLAVLGTSALLGSYLGYLQLSGNFAPVIAGEVYRSAQPSPADIREYAARNGIRSIINLRGENVGKAWYDEEIAVSKELGITHINFGMSARRELDQNKVEELLATMRSAPKPILIHCKSGADRTGLASALYLAAVAKQGEQAAEGQISFYFGHISLPFIPEYAMDRTFEAMEPMLGLISK
;
A
#
# COMPACT_ATOMS: atom_id res chain seq x y z
N MET A 1 -32.57 -19.60 -19.87
CA MET A 1 -31.16 -19.51 -19.42
C MET A 1 -30.66 -18.06 -19.32
N ALA A 2 -30.94 -17.17 -20.28
CA ALA A 2 -30.47 -15.77 -20.26
C ALA A 2 -30.84 -14.93 -19.01
N LYS A 3 -32.05 -15.05 -18.45
CA LYS A 3 -32.45 -14.30 -17.24
C LYS A 3 -31.67 -14.67 -15.97
N ARG A 4 -31.27 -15.95 -15.83
CA ARG A 4 -30.47 -16.43 -14.69
C ARG A 4 -29.01 -15.99 -14.80
N ALA A 5 -28.47 -15.98 -16.03
CA ALA A 5 -27.15 -15.40 -16.31
C ALA A 5 -27.12 -13.89 -16.05
N GLY A 6 -28.17 -13.15 -16.43
CA GLY A 6 -28.30 -11.72 -16.15
C GLY A 6 -28.38 -11.38 -14.67
N LEU A 7 -29.15 -12.15 -13.87
CA LEU A 7 -29.18 -11.97 -12.41
C LEU A 7 -27.85 -12.32 -11.73
N ALA A 8 -27.15 -13.36 -12.19
CA ALA A 8 -25.86 -13.76 -11.63
C ALA A 8 -24.77 -12.70 -11.91
N VAL A 9 -24.72 -12.15 -13.12
CA VAL A 9 -23.78 -11.08 -13.50
C VAL A 9 -24.03 -9.78 -12.72
N LEU A 10 -25.31 -9.43 -12.50
CA LEU A 10 -25.68 -8.26 -11.68
C LEU A 10 -25.33 -8.45 -10.20
N GLY A 11 -25.56 -9.65 -9.66
CA GLY A 11 -25.20 -9.99 -8.27
C GLY A 11 -23.71 -9.91 -8.00
N THR A 12 -22.88 -10.46 -8.88
CA THR A 12 -21.41 -10.42 -8.74
C THR A 12 -20.87 -9.00 -8.85
N SER A 13 -21.40 -8.19 -9.79
CA SER A 13 -20.99 -6.78 -9.95
C SER A 13 -21.34 -5.93 -8.72
N ALA A 14 -22.51 -6.17 -8.11
CA ALA A 14 -22.92 -5.48 -6.89
C ALA A 14 -22.03 -5.85 -5.69
N LEU A 15 -21.67 -7.12 -5.54
CA LEU A 15 -20.76 -7.58 -4.49
C LEU A 15 -19.35 -6.99 -4.65
N LEU A 16 -18.82 -6.99 -5.87
CA LEU A 16 -17.54 -6.38 -6.20
C LEU A 16 -17.53 -4.88 -5.89
N GLY A 17 -18.55 -4.15 -6.35
CA GLY A 17 -18.69 -2.71 -6.07
C GLY A 17 -18.82 -2.43 -4.57
N SER A 18 -19.57 -3.26 -3.84
CA SER A 18 -19.72 -3.15 -2.38
C SER A 18 -18.41 -3.38 -1.65
N TYR A 19 -17.61 -4.35 -2.09
CA TYR A 19 -16.30 -4.64 -1.49
C TYR A 19 -15.30 -3.50 -1.71
N LEU A 20 -15.20 -2.98 -2.94
CA LEU A 20 -14.34 -1.83 -3.25
C LEU A 20 -14.79 -0.57 -2.49
N GLY A 21 -16.11 -0.37 -2.34
CA GLY A 21 -16.67 0.68 -1.51
C GLY A 21 -16.29 0.51 -0.03
N TYR A 22 -16.34 -0.71 0.50
CA TYR A 22 -15.91 -1.02 1.86
C TYR A 22 -14.42 -0.72 2.08
N LEU A 23 -13.53 -1.07 1.15
CA LEU A 23 -12.11 -0.75 1.25
C LEU A 23 -11.86 0.76 1.30
N GLN A 24 -12.61 1.54 0.53
CA GLN A 24 -12.50 3.00 0.54
C GLN A 24 -13.01 3.61 1.86
N LEU A 25 -14.10 3.06 2.43
CA LEU A 25 -14.69 3.54 3.68
C LEU A 25 -13.88 3.14 4.92
N SER A 26 -13.27 1.96 4.91
CA SER A 26 -12.41 1.47 6.00
C SER A 26 -10.99 2.06 5.97
N GLY A 27 -10.68 2.92 4.98
CA GLY A 27 -9.34 3.46 4.79
C GLY A 27 -8.31 2.41 4.42
N ASN A 28 -8.74 1.20 4.03
CA ASN A 28 -7.88 0.06 3.68
C ASN A 28 -6.75 -0.19 4.70
N PHE A 29 -7.01 0.10 5.99
CA PHE A 29 -6.02 0.01 7.05
C PHE A 29 -5.84 -1.42 7.54
N ALA A 30 -4.61 -1.90 7.55
CA ALA A 30 -4.28 -3.24 8.05
C ALA A 30 -2.84 -3.33 8.57
N PRO A 31 -2.56 -4.22 9.54
CA PRO A 31 -1.18 -4.59 9.85
C PRO A 31 -0.58 -5.39 8.69
N VAL A 32 0.64 -5.03 8.29
CA VAL A 32 1.50 -5.90 7.48
C VAL A 32 2.27 -6.83 8.45
N ILE A 33 2.84 -6.24 9.50
CA ILE A 33 3.35 -6.91 10.70
C ILE A 33 2.91 -6.06 11.90
N ALA A 34 2.05 -6.61 12.76
CA ALA A 34 1.53 -5.89 13.92
C ALA A 34 2.65 -5.41 14.84
N GLY A 35 2.59 -4.14 15.25
CA GLY A 35 3.64 -3.49 16.06
C GLY A 35 4.89 -3.07 15.28
N GLU A 36 4.94 -3.24 13.95
CA GLU A 36 6.14 -2.93 13.16
C GLU A 36 5.82 -2.16 11.87
N VAL A 37 4.90 -2.64 11.06
CA VAL A 37 4.52 -1.99 9.80
C VAL A 37 3.04 -2.19 9.51
N TYR A 38 2.39 -1.10 9.13
CA TYR A 38 0.99 -0.98 8.80
C TYR A 38 0.84 -0.37 7.41
N ARG A 39 -0.29 -0.66 6.77
CA ARG A 39 -0.65 -0.13 5.46
C ARG A 39 -2.01 0.56 5.49
N SER A 40 -2.22 1.55 4.64
CA SER A 40 -3.54 2.17 4.46
C SER A 40 -3.74 2.86 3.10
N ALA A 41 -4.98 3.23 2.80
CA ALA A 41 -5.33 4.32 1.88
C ALA A 41 -4.89 5.67 2.46
N GLN A 42 -5.13 6.76 1.72
CA GLN A 42 -4.83 8.11 2.19
C GLN A 42 -5.52 8.37 3.53
N PRO A 43 -4.77 8.50 4.64
CA PRO A 43 -5.39 8.74 5.92
C PRO A 43 -5.81 10.21 6.06
N SER A 44 -6.93 10.43 6.74
CA SER A 44 -7.31 11.75 7.23
C SER A 44 -6.54 12.09 8.52
N PRO A 45 -6.59 13.35 8.99
CA PRO A 45 -5.99 13.71 10.28
C PRO A 45 -6.59 12.97 11.48
N ALA A 46 -7.87 12.58 11.41
CA ALA A 46 -8.50 11.76 12.44
C ALA A 46 -7.93 10.34 12.42
N ASP A 47 -7.79 9.76 11.24
CA ASP A 47 -7.20 8.43 11.06
C ASP A 47 -5.75 8.40 11.56
N ILE A 48 -4.94 9.40 11.26
CA ILE A 48 -3.55 9.46 11.74
C ILE A 48 -3.50 9.47 13.28
N ARG A 49 -4.35 10.27 13.94
CA ARG A 49 -4.44 10.28 15.41
C ARG A 49 -4.89 8.93 15.95
N GLU A 50 -5.88 8.30 15.33
CA GLU A 50 -6.38 7.00 15.73
C GLU A 50 -5.31 5.90 15.57
N TYR A 51 -4.66 5.84 14.41
CA TYR A 51 -3.62 4.85 14.11
C TYR A 51 -2.44 5.02 15.04
N ALA A 52 -1.98 6.26 15.28
CA ALA A 52 -0.92 6.57 16.21
C ALA A 52 -1.29 6.16 17.65
N ALA A 53 -2.49 6.51 18.12
CA ALA A 53 -2.92 6.18 19.48
C ALA A 53 -3.07 4.67 19.71
N ARG A 54 -3.63 3.94 18.72
CA ARG A 54 -3.90 2.49 18.86
C ARG A 54 -2.69 1.60 18.60
N ASN A 55 -1.84 1.99 17.65
CA ASN A 55 -0.76 1.14 17.15
C ASN A 55 0.62 1.70 17.43
N GLY A 56 0.71 2.90 18.01
CA GLY A 56 1.98 3.54 18.33
C GLY A 56 2.77 4.00 17.10
N ILE A 57 2.12 4.35 15.98
CA ILE A 57 2.79 4.77 14.74
C ILE A 57 3.83 5.87 15.02
N ARG A 58 5.08 5.62 14.63
CA ARG A 58 6.22 6.57 14.82
C ARG A 58 6.68 7.20 13.52
N SER A 59 6.35 6.62 12.37
CA SER A 59 6.62 7.23 11.07
C SER A 59 5.54 6.93 10.03
N ILE A 60 5.41 7.83 9.06
CA ILE A 60 4.53 7.70 7.90
C ILE A 60 5.37 7.78 6.63
N ILE A 61 5.20 6.82 5.73
CA ILE A 61 5.77 6.84 4.38
C ILE A 61 4.63 7.12 3.38
N ASN A 62 4.65 8.33 2.82
CA ASN A 62 3.71 8.79 1.82
C ASN A 62 4.21 8.45 0.40
N LEU A 63 3.58 7.46 -0.23
CA LEU A 63 3.95 6.99 -1.58
C LEU A 63 3.37 7.87 -2.70
N ARG A 64 2.56 8.88 -2.37
CA ARG A 64 2.06 9.88 -3.32
C ARG A 64 3.06 11.02 -3.56
N GLY A 65 4.11 11.09 -2.74
CA GLY A 65 5.12 12.15 -2.78
C GLY A 65 4.61 13.47 -2.21
N GLU A 66 5.50 14.46 -2.22
CA GLU A 66 5.18 15.83 -1.79
C GLU A 66 4.10 16.46 -2.67
N ASN A 67 3.11 17.09 -2.04
CA ASN A 67 1.96 17.71 -2.71
C ASN A 67 1.54 19.02 -2.00
N VAL A 68 2.52 19.90 -1.74
CA VAL A 68 2.31 21.18 -1.04
C VAL A 68 1.16 21.98 -1.64
N GLY A 69 0.29 22.51 -0.78
CA GLY A 69 -0.88 23.30 -1.17
C GLY A 69 -2.12 22.47 -1.48
N LYS A 70 -2.04 21.13 -1.39
CA LYS A 70 -3.22 20.27 -1.38
C LYS A 70 -3.64 20.05 0.07
N ALA A 71 -4.91 20.37 0.37
CA ALA A 71 -5.47 20.24 1.73
C ALA A 71 -5.12 18.91 2.41
N TRP A 72 -5.37 17.77 1.74
CA TRP A 72 -5.06 16.44 2.29
C TRP A 72 -3.58 16.26 2.68
N TYR A 73 -2.66 16.88 1.94
CA TYR A 73 -1.22 16.75 2.17
C TYR A 73 -0.77 17.69 3.28
N ASP A 74 -1.19 18.95 3.21
CA ASP A 74 -0.82 19.96 4.21
C ASP A 74 -1.38 19.58 5.59
N GLU A 75 -2.60 19.05 5.64
CA GLU A 75 -3.22 18.53 6.87
C GLU A 75 -2.49 17.29 7.41
N GLU A 76 -2.09 16.37 6.54
CA GLU A 76 -1.30 15.19 6.90
C GLU A 76 0.06 15.56 7.50
N ILE A 77 0.77 16.52 6.90
CA ILE A 77 2.03 17.06 7.43
C ILE A 77 1.80 17.75 8.77
N ALA A 78 0.75 18.57 8.89
CA ALA A 78 0.44 19.29 10.11
C ALA A 78 0.16 18.35 11.29
N VAL A 79 -0.68 17.34 11.11
CA VAL A 79 -0.97 16.36 12.18
C VAL A 79 0.22 15.46 12.48
N SER A 80 1.01 15.07 11.47
CA SER A 80 2.23 14.29 11.70
C SER A 80 3.20 15.07 12.59
N LYS A 81 3.36 16.37 12.34
CA LYS A 81 4.18 17.26 13.16
C LYS A 81 3.63 17.45 14.57
N GLU A 82 2.31 17.64 14.72
CA GLU A 82 1.63 17.74 16.01
C GLU A 82 1.91 16.52 16.90
N LEU A 83 1.89 15.32 16.31
CA LEU A 83 2.07 14.05 17.02
C LEU A 83 3.55 13.63 17.15
N GLY A 84 4.49 14.40 16.60
CA GLY A 84 5.91 14.01 16.56
C GLY A 84 6.21 12.80 15.69
N ILE A 85 5.34 12.50 14.71
CA ILE A 85 5.51 11.40 13.76
C ILE A 85 6.46 11.84 12.65
N THR A 86 7.46 11.02 12.36
CA THR A 86 8.38 11.28 11.24
C THR A 86 7.64 11.06 9.91
N HIS A 87 7.49 12.11 9.11
CA HIS A 87 6.84 12.03 7.80
C HIS A 87 7.88 11.96 6.68
N ILE A 88 7.79 10.93 5.83
CA ILE A 88 8.74 10.65 4.76
C ILE A 88 7.99 10.59 3.43
N ASN A 89 8.37 11.45 2.49
CA ASN A 89 7.80 11.46 1.14
C ASN A 89 8.64 10.58 0.22
N PHE A 90 8.05 9.50 -0.30
CA PHE A 90 8.64 8.66 -1.33
C PHE A 90 7.73 8.63 -2.55
N GLY A 91 7.85 9.63 -3.43
CA GLY A 91 6.96 9.75 -4.59
C GLY A 91 7.16 8.63 -5.60
N MET A 92 6.11 7.83 -5.83
CA MET A 92 6.08 6.83 -6.91
C MET A 92 4.73 6.81 -7.63
N SER A 93 4.73 6.38 -8.89
CA SER A 93 3.53 6.19 -9.70
C SER A 93 3.03 4.77 -9.57
N ALA A 94 1.72 4.58 -9.47
CA ALA A 94 1.13 3.24 -9.54
C ALA A 94 1.21 2.64 -10.96
N ARG A 95 1.49 3.47 -11.97
CA ARG A 95 1.42 3.11 -13.41
C ARG A 95 2.78 3.02 -14.08
N ARG A 96 3.87 3.09 -13.31
CA ARG A 96 5.24 3.04 -13.81
C ARG A 96 6.02 2.08 -12.95
N GLU A 97 6.77 1.20 -13.59
CA GLU A 97 7.70 0.32 -12.91
C GLU A 97 8.78 1.11 -12.20
N LEU A 98 9.27 0.57 -11.09
CA LEU A 98 10.46 1.11 -10.45
C LEU A 98 11.66 0.32 -10.97
N ASP A 99 12.73 1.05 -11.27
CA ASP A 99 14.02 0.41 -11.48
C ASP A 99 14.60 -0.09 -10.13
N GLN A 100 15.62 -0.92 -10.24
CA GLN A 100 16.29 -1.51 -9.08
C GLN A 100 16.79 -0.43 -8.10
N ASN A 101 17.37 0.66 -8.60
CA ASN A 101 17.88 1.74 -7.75
C ASN A 101 16.76 2.36 -6.91
N LYS A 102 15.59 2.59 -7.50
CA LYS A 102 14.46 3.16 -6.79
C LYS A 102 13.86 2.19 -5.78
N VAL A 103 13.85 0.89 -6.10
CA VAL A 103 13.47 -0.16 -5.14
C VAL A 103 14.44 -0.18 -3.95
N GLU A 104 15.75 -0.13 -4.19
CA GLU A 104 16.76 -0.08 -3.13
C GLU A 104 16.61 1.15 -2.22
N GLU A 105 16.30 2.31 -2.80
CA GLU A 105 16.01 3.53 -2.05
C GLU A 105 14.76 3.38 -1.16
N LEU A 106 13.70 2.76 -1.68
CA LEU A 106 12.48 2.47 -0.91
C LEU A 106 12.79 1.51 0.26
N LEU A 107 13.55 0.46 -0.01
CA LEU A 107 13.97 -0.51 1.01
C LEU A 107 14.82 0.16 2.09
N ALA A 108 15.77 1.01 1.72
CA ALA A 108 16.60 1.77 2.65
C ALA A 108 15.74 2.73 3.51
N THR A 109 14.77 3.39 2.89
CA THR A 109 13.80 4.24 3.58
C THR A 109 13.01 3.45 4.63
N MET A 110 12.44 2.30 4.25
CA MET A 110 11.69 1.46 5.18
C MET A 110 12.56 0.87 6.31
N ARG A 111 13.82 0.52 6.02
CA ARG A 111 14.78 0.02 7.03
C ARG A 111 15.17 1.09 8.04
N SER A 112 15.28 2.35 7.64
CA SER A 112 15.71 3.46 8.50
C SER A 112 14.56 4.14 9.25
N ALA A 113 13.34 4.13 8.69
CA ALA A 113 12.18 4.81 9.28
C ALA A 113 11.84 4.30 10.70
N PRO A 114 11.47 5.16 11.66
CA PRO A 114 11.03 4.74 13.00
C PRO A 114 9.81 3.80 12.95
N LYS A 115 9.95 2.57 13.44
CA LYS A 115 8.85 1.57 13.53
C LYS A 115 8.03 1.83 14.77
N PRO A 116 6.70 1.66 14.83
CA PRO A 116 5.86 1.17 13.76
C PRO A 116 5.67 2.19 12.63
N ILE A 117 5.79 1.71 11.39
CA ILE A 117 5.66 2.52 10.17
C ILE A 117 4.23 2.42 9.66
N LEU A 118 3.64 3.53 9.20
CA LEU A 118 2.45 3.53 8.35
C LEU A 118 2.84 3.84 6.91
N ILE A 119 2.59 2.90 5.99
CA ILE A 119 2.83 3.08 4.55
C ILE A 119 1.48 3.33 3.87
N HIS A 120 1.35 4.43 3.12
CA HIS A 120 0.11 4.70 2.40
C HIS A 120 0.32 5.26 1.00
N CYS A 121 -0.74 5.17 0.21
CA CYS A 121 -0.84 5.86 -1.07
C CYS A 121 -2.23 6.50 -1.21
N LYS A 122 -2.85 6.49 -2.39
CA LYS A 122 -4.22 7.00 -2.56
C LYS A 122 -5.26 5.99 -2.04
N SER A 123 -5.26 4.78 -2.59
CA SER A 123 -6.24 3.71 -2.30
C SER A 123 -5.72 2.66 -1.31
N GLY A 124 -4.42 2.68 -1.00
CA GLY A 124 -3.80 1.63 -0.18
C GLY A 124 -3.65 0.29 -0.88
N ALA A 125 -3.93 0.23 -2.19
CA ALA A 125 -3.89 -0.97 -3.01
C ALA A 125 -2.52 -1.13 -3.70
N ASP A 126 -2.25 -0.35 -4.76
CA ASP A 126 -1.17 -0.62 -5.72
C ASP A 126 0.23 -0.33 -5.14
N ARG A 127 0.56 0.95 -4.98
CA ARG A 127 1.89 1.37 -4.47
C ARG A 127 2.15 0.87 -3.06
N THR A 128 1.11 0.95 -2.23
CA THR A 128 1.16 0.45 -0.85
C THR A 128 1.35 -1.07 -0.83
N GLY A 129 0.70 -1.80 -1.75
CA GLY A 129 0.86 -3.24 -1.91
C GLY A 129 2.29 -3.59 -2.27
N LEU A 130 2.85 -2.95 -3.31
CA LEU A 130 4.25 -3.15 -3.70
C LEU A 130 5.22 -2.84 -2.56
N ALA A 131 5.08 -1.69 -1.88
CA ALA A 131 5.95 -1.34 -0.76
C ALA A 131 5.85 -2.34 0.40
N SER A 132 4.63 -2.81 0.71
CA SER A 132 4.40 -3.81 1.76
C SER A 132 4.99 -5.18 1.38
N ALA A 133 4.86 -5.58 0.12
CA ALA A 133 5.46 -6.80 -0.41
C ALA A 133 7.00 -6.75 -0.32
N LEU A 134 7.60 -5.65 -0.77
CA LEU A 134 9.03 -5.40 -0.67
C LEU A 134 9.51 -5.39 0.79
N TYR A 135 8.72 -4.84 1.71
CA TYR A 135 9.02 -4.90 3.14
C TYR A 135 9.09 -6.36 3.63
N LEU A 136 8.06 -7.16 3.35
CA LEU A 136 8.00 -8.55 3.77
C LEU A 136 9.11 -9.39 3.14
N ALA A 137 9.41 -9.19 1.86
CA ALA A 137 10.45 -9.93 1.16
C ALA A 137 11.86 -9.55 1.62
N ALA A 138 12.18 -8.25 1.70
CA ALA A 138 13.56 -7.78 1.82
C ALA A 138 13.96 -7.25 3.21
N VAL A 139 12.98 -6.82 4.01
CA VAL A 139 13.22 -6.27 5.36
C VAL A 139 12.92 -7.32 6.41
N ALA A 140 11.70 -7.89 6.39
CA ALA A 140 11.27 -8.89 7.37
C ALA A 140 11.61 -10.33 6.98
N LYS A 141 11.95 -10.58 5.70
CA LYS A 141 12.29 -11.91 5.15
C LYS A 141 11.24 -13.00 5.44
N GLN A 142 9.95 -12.66 5.30
CA GLN A 142 8.81 -13.55 5.54
C GLN A 142 8.47 -14.48 4.36
N GLY A 143 9.26 -14.42 3.28
CA GLY A 143 9.09 -15.24 2.09
C GLY A 143 8.14 -14.66 1.04
N GLU A 144 8.14 -15.30 -0.13
CA GLU A 144 7.44 -14.86 -1.35
C GLU A 144 5.92 -14.83 -1.17
N GLN A 145 5.32 -15.92 -0.70
CA GLN A 145 3.86 -16.02 -0.54
C GLN A 145 3.28 -14.91 0.36
N ALA A 146 3.99 -14.57 1.44
CA ALA A 146 3.57 -13.49 2.34
C ALA A 146 3.67 -12.12 1.65
N ALA A 147 4.74 -11.91 0.87
CA ALA A 147 4.97 -10.69 0.11
C ALA A 147 3.94 -10.50 -1.01
N GLU A 148 3.75 -11.49 -1.87
CA GLU A 148 2.76 -11.46 -2.97
C GLU A 148 1.34 -11.22 -2.45
N GLY A 149 1.00 -11.77 -1.27
CA GLY A 149 -0.29 -11.53 -0.62
C GLY A 149 -0.60 -10.05 -0.38
N GLN A 150 0.41 -9.17 -0.34
CA GLN A 150 0.23 -7.73 -0.22
C GLN A 150 -0.17 -7.05 -1.54
N ILE A 151 0.08 -7.69 -2.68
CA ILE A 151 -0.30 -7.24 -4.03
C ILE A 151 -1.49 -8.09 -4.47
N SER A 152 -2.62 -7.92 -3.81
CA SER A 152 -3.76 -8.81 -4.00
C SER A 152 -5.10 -8.07 -4.03
N PHE A 153 -6.09 -8.76 -4.60
CA PHE A 153 -7.48 -8.29 -4.62
C PHE A 153 -8.04 -8.04 -3.22
N TYR A 154 -7.52 -8.73 -2.20
CA TYR A 154 -7.88 -8.49 -0.81
C TYR A 154 -7.65 -7.02 -0.42
N PHE A 155 -6.57 -6.40 -0.90
CA PHE A 155 -6.29 -4.98 -0.67
C PHE A 155 -6.77 -4.06 -1.81
N GLY A 156 -7.58 -4.58 -2.73
CA GLY A 156 -8.14 -3.84 -3.86
C GLY A 156 -7.20 -3.70 -5.06
N HIS A 157 -6.07 -4.41 -5.09
CA HIS A 157 -5.18 -4.44 -6.24
C HIS A 157 -5.66 -5.46 -7.28
N ILE A 158 -5.54 -5.14 -8.57
CA ILE A 158 -6.03 -5.98 -9.66
C ILE A 158 -4.86 -6.34 -10.59
N SER A 159 -4.34 -7.56 -10.48
CA SER A 159 -3.21 -8.05 -11.25
C SER A 159 -3.60 -8.46 -12.68
N LEU A 160 -3.96 -7.49 -13.52
CA LEU A 160 -4.31 -7.71 -14.93
C LEU A 160 -3.30 -7.04 -15.86
N PRO A 161 -2.61 -7.75 -16.77
CA PRO A 161 -1.49 -7.21 -17.54
C PRO A 161 -1.84 -6.04 -18.48
N PHE A 162 -3.12 -5.87 -18.79
CA PHE A 162 -3.64 -4.79 -19.63
C PHE A 162 -4.07 -3.54 -18.86
N ILE A 163 -4.01 -3.54 -17.53
CA ILE A 163 -4.24 -2.32 -16.74
C ILE A 163 -2.92 -1.62 -16.38
N PRO A 164 -2.89 -0.28 -16.33
CA PRO A 164 -1.65 0.45 -16.04
C PRO A 164 -1.02 0.10 -14.69
N GLU A 165 -1.85 -0.22 -13.69
CA GLU A 165 -1.42 -0.53 -12.32
C GLU A 165 -0.65 -1.86 -12.20
N TYR A 166 -0.70 -2.72 -13.24
CA TYR A 166 0.13 -3.94 -13.33
C TYR A 166 1.64 -3.66 -13.38
N ALA A 167 2.02 -2.39 -13.51
CA ALA A 167 3.39 -1.95 -13.28
C ALA A 167 3.91 -2.33 -11.89
N MET A 168 3.04 -2.46 -10.89
CA MET A 168 3.44 -2.88 -9.53
C MET A 168 3.82 -4.36 -9.49
N ASP A 169 3.05 -5.24 -10.13
CA ASP A 169 3.36 -6.66 -10.27
C ASP A 169 4.69 -6.84 -11.00
N ARG A 170 4.84 -6.20 -12.18
CA ARG A 170 6.09 -6.28 -12.97
C ARG A 170 7.30 -5.79 -12.19
N THR A 171 7.12 -4.74 -11.36
CA THR A 171 8.20 -4.29 -10.47
C THR A 171 8.55 -5.38 -9.47
N PHE A 172 7.57 -6.00 -8.80
CA PHE A 172 7.85 -7.03 -7.81
C PHE A 172 8.52 -8.26 -8.44
N GLU A 173 7.96 -8.77 -9.54
CA GLU A 173 8.50 -9.89 -10.32
C GLU A 173 9.95 -9.64 -10.75
N ALA A 174 10.24 -8.44 -11.29
CA ALA A 174 11.59 -8.08 -11.71
C ALA A 174 12.61 -8.06 -10.55
N MET A 175 12.14 -7.87 -9.31
CA MET A 175 13.00 -7.81 -8.11
C MET A 175 13.14 -9.17 -7.42
N GLU A 176 12.36 -10.19 -7.75
CA GLU A 176 12.48 -11.53 -7.13
C GLU A 176 13.91 -12.06 -7.06
N PRO A 177 14.74 -11.98 -8.13
CA PRO A 177 16.10 -12.48 -8.08
C PRO A 177 16.97 -11.76 -7.06
N MET A 178 16.85 -10.43 -6.93
CA MET A 178 17.63 -9.66 -5.95
C MET A 178 17.11 -9.85 -4.52
N LEU A 179 15.85 -10.24 -4.37
CA LEU A 179 15.22 -10.55 -3.08
C LEU A 179 15.55 -11.98 -2.61
N GLY A 180 16.20 -12.79 -3.44
CA GLY A 180 16.49 -14.19 -3.15
C GLY A 180 15.23 -15.06 -3.16
N LEU A 181 14.18 -14.62 -3.85
CA LEU A 181 12.96 -15.40 -4.11
C LEU A 181 13.20 -16.21 -5.39
N ILE A 182 12.73 -17.45 -5.42
CA ILE A 182 12.97 -18.35 -6.55
C ILE A 182 11.78 -18.21 -7.49
N SER A 183 11.95 -17.50 -8.62
CA SER A 183 10.92 -17.48 -9.66
C SER A 183 10.57 -18.91 -10.09
N LYS A 184 9.28 -19.24 -10.05
CA LYS A 184 8.75 -20.51 -10.55
C LYS A 184 8.74 -20.60 -12.06
#